data_AF-A0A1Y3CQJ7-F1
#
_entry.id   AF-A0A1Y3CQJ7-F1
#
_cell.length_a   1.000
_cell.length_b   1.000
_cell.length_c   1.000
_cell.angle_alpha   90.00
_cell.angle_beta   90.00
_cell.angle_gamma   90.00
#
_symmetry.space_group_name_H-M   'P 1'
#
loop_
_entity.id
_entity.type
_entity.pdbx_description
1 polymer ?
#
loop_
_entity_poly.entity_id
_entity_poly.type
_entity_poly.pdbx_seq_one_letter_code
_entity_poly.pdbx_strand_id
1 'polypeptide(L)'
;MSEYQIETWSQRLKLAGVALVIWAGIVLLTLLVIIFCLYIKIVQERNTKIETLSHLSERHDHQRFSSLKKPILQFTRWHSADHGAWVSVYHLDKPSQQKLMNGDYPTSERQHVECIKTTIETSWKGSHLKLHYVVPKTDFKAHKEYKNHNSFLLYGSNQFLKNIEHICDQGQFKVLQGTDTLLGRGFRHHYWAVDAEQKYLFSVYQLN
;
A
#
# COMPACT_ATOMS: atom_id res chain seq x y z
N MET A 1 -66.77 5.43 30.11
CA MET A 1 -65.87 4.49 29.40
C MET A 1 -65.67 3.29 30.31
N SER A 2 -66.01 2.07 29.88
CA SER A 2 -65.97 0.90 30.78
C SER A 2 -64.53 0.45 31.05
N GLU A 3 -64.28 -0.12 32.23
CA GLU A 3 -62.98 -0.65 32.67
C GLU A 3 -62.38 -1.62 31.63
N TYR A 4 -63.24 -2.41 30.98
CA TYR A 4 -62.92 -3.30 29.86
C TYR A 4 -62.34 -2.58 28.63
N GLN A 5 -62.82 -1.38 28.32
CA GLN A 5 -62.23 -0.58 27.23
C GLN A 5 -60.82 -0.08 27.60
N ILE A 6 -60.58 0.29 28.85
CA ILE A 6 -59.27 0.78 29.29
C ILE A 6 -58.21 -0.34 29.25
N GLU A 7 -58.56 -1.56 29.68
CA GLU A 7 -57.66 -2.72 29.59
C GLU A 7 -57.32 -3.12 28.15
N THR A 8 -58.29 -3.11 27.25
CA THR A 8 -58.07 -3.45 25.84
C THR A 8 -57.20 -2.42 25.10
N TRP A 9 -57.34 -1.13 25.42
CA TRP A 9 -56.45 -0.08 24.92
C TRP A 9 -55.03 -0.20 25.46
N SER A 10 -54.87 -0.52 26.75
CA SER A 10 -53.57 -0.76 27.38
C SER A 10 -52.82 -1.96 26.75
N GLN A 11 -53.52 -3.06 26.48
CA GLN A 11 -52.93 -4.22 25.80
C GLN A 11 -52.51 -3.92 24.36
N ARG A 12 -53.33 -3.18 23.60
CA ARG A 12 -53.00 -2.76 22.22
C ARG A 12 -51.77 -1.85 22.16
N LEU A 13 -51.65 -0.92 23.12
CA LEU A 13 -50.48 -0.05 23.25
C LEU A 13 -49.19 -0.84 23.56
N LYS A 14 -49.28 -1.84 24.45
CA LYS A 14 -48.14 -2.73 24.76
C LYS A 14 -47.70 -3.54 23.54
N LEU A 15 -48.65 -4.12 22.79
CA LEU A 15 -48.37 -4.88 21.57
C LEU A 15 -47.76 -3.99 20.47
N ALA A 16 -48.29 -2.77 20.29
CA ALA A 16 -47.74 -1.80 19.36
C ALA A 16 -46.30 -1.39 19.73
N GLY A 17 -46.03 -1.19 21.02
CA GLY A 17 -44.69 -0.91 21.53
C GLY A 17 -43.70 -2.04 21.26
N VAL A 18 -44.10 -3.30 21.52
CA VAL A 18 -43.28 -4.49 21.22
C VAL A 18 -43.02 -4.60 19.72
N ALA A 19 -44.04 -4.42 18.87
CA ALA A 19 -43.89 -4.45 17.43
C ALA A 19 -42.92 -3.38 16.91
N LEU A 20 -42.96 -2.17 17.48
CA LEU A 20 -42.06 -1.07 17.11
C LEU A 20 -40.61 -1.37 17.49
N VAL A 21 -40.37 -1.97 18.66
CA VAL A 21 -39.01 -2.41 19.07
C VAL A 21 -38.47 -3.49 18.13
N ILE A 22 -39.30 -4.46 17.74
CA ILE A 22 -38.90 -5.51 16.78
C ILE A 22 -38.55 -4.87 15.42
N TRP A 23 -39.40 -3.97 14.91
CA TRP A 23 -39.13 -3.27 13.65
C TRP A 23 -37.86 -2.43 13.71
N ALA A 24 -37.63 -1.69 14.79
CA ALA A 24 -36.39 -0.94 15.00
C ALA A 24 -35.17 -1.88 15.02
N GLY A 25 -35.29 -3.06 15.65
CA GLY A 25 -34.25 -4.08 15.65
C GLY A 25 -33.94 -4.63 14.25
N ILE A 26 -34.97 -4.92 13.45
CA ILE A 26 -34.81 -5.38 12.05
C ILE A 26 -34.15 -4.29 11.20
N VAL A 27 -34.59 -3.04 11.31
CA VAL A 27 -33.99 -1.91 10.57
C VAL A 27 -32.53 -1.73 10.96
N LEU A 28 -32.22 -1.75 12.26
CA LEU A 28 -30.84 -1.62 12.74
C LEU A 28 -29.95 -2.76 12.22
N LEU A 29 -30.42 -4.01 12.30
CA LEU A 29 -29.69 -5.17 11.78
C LEU A 29 -29.45 -5.04 10.28
N THR A 30 -30.45 -4.59 9.53
CA THR A 30 -30.33 -4.37 8.07
C THR A 30 -29.27 -3.32 7.76
N LEU A 31 -29.23 -2.20 8.49
CA LEU A 31 -28.21 -1.17 8.32
C LEU A 31 -26.81 -1.68 8.64
N LEU A 32 -26.65 -2.47 9.70
CA LEU A 32 -25.36 -3.09 10.05
C LEU A 32 -24.87 -4.03 8.95
N VAL A 33 -25.76 -4.84 8.38
CA VAL A 33 -25.42 -5.73 7.25
C VAL A 33 -24.98 -4.92 6.02
N ILE A 34 -25.69 -3.84 5.68
CA ILE A 34 -25.31 -2.98 4.55
C ILE A 34 -23.92 -2.36 4.76
N ILE A 35 -23.66 -1.81 5.96
CA ILE A 35 -22.35 -1.23 6.31
C ILE A 35 -21.24 -2.29 6.19
N PHE A 36 -21.50 -3.50 6.67
CA PHE A 36 -20.55 -4.60 6.58
C PHE A 36 -20.25 -5.02 5.12
N CYS A 37 -21.28 -5.14 4.28
CA CYS A 37 -21.11 -5.44 2.86
C CYS A 37 -20.32 -4.34 2.13
N LEU A 38 -20.59 -3.06 2.43
CA LEU A 38 -19.84 -1.93 1.89
C LEU A 38 -18.37 -1.98 2.34
N TYR A 39 -18.12 -2.30 3.61
CA TYR A 39 -16.77 -2.46 4.13
C TYR A 39 -16.00 -3.58 3.40
N ILE A 40 -16.60 -4.76 3.23
CA ILE A 40 -15.97 -5.86 2.48
C ILE A 40 -15.65 -5.44 1.05
N LYS A 41 -16.60 -4.80 0.36
CA LYS A 41 -16.40 -4.33 -1.02
C LYS A 41 -15.21 -3.39 -1.13
N ILE A 42 -15.09 -2.43 -0.21
CA ILE A 42 -13.97 -1.47 -0.15
C ILE A 42 -12.63 -2.20 0.08
N VAL A 43 -12.60 -3.20 0.98
CA VAL A 43 -11.38 -3.98 1.25
C VAL A 43 -10.99 -4.81 0.03
N GLN A 44 -11.96 -5.47 -0.61
CA GLN A 44 -11.72 -6.30 -1.79
C GLN A 44 -11.18 -5.47 -2.96
N GLU A 45 -11.80 -4.32 -3.25
CA GLU A 45 -11.34 -3.41 -4.31
C GLU A 45 -9.90 -2.94 -4.09
N ARG A 46 -9.53 -2.62 -2.84
CA ARG A 46 -8.15 -2.26 -2.49
C ARG A 46 -7.18 -3.41 -2.74
N ASN A 47 -7.52 -4.62 -2.30
CA ASN A 47 -6.67 -5.80 -2.49
C ASN A 47 -6.48 -6.11 -3.97
N THR A 48 -7.53 -6.06 -4.77
CA THR A 48 -7.46 -6.25 -6.23
C THR A 48 -6.58 -5.20 -6.90
N LYS A 49 -6.67 -3.93 -6.46
CA LYS A 49 -5.79 -2.87 -6.97
C LYS A 49 -4.31 -3.17 -6.68
N ILE A 50 -4.00 -3.57 -5.44
CA ILE A 50 -2.63 -3.92 -5.03
C ILE A 50 -2.10 -5.11 -5.81
N GLU A 51 -2.89 -6.17 -5.95
CA GLU A 51 -2.54 -7.37 -6.72
C GLU A 51 -2.29 -7.02 -8.19
N THR A 52 -3.12 -6.14 -8.76
CA THR A 52 -2.94 -5.64 -10.14
C THR A 52 -1.62 -4.88 -10.29
N LEU A 53 -1.30 -3.96 -9.36
CA LEU A 53 -0.03 -3.22 -9.39
C LEU A 53 1.17 -4.15 -9.24
N SER A 54 1.09 -5.12 -8.34
CA SER A 54 2.12 -6.14 -8.13
C SER A 54 2.35 -6.96 -9.41
N HIS A 55 1.29 -7.44 -10.05
CA HIS A 55 1.39 -8.19 -11.30
C HIS A 55 1.88 -7.36 -12.49
N LEU A 56 1.43 -6.11 -12.63
CA LEU A 56 1.86 -5.23 -13.71
C LEU A 56 3.34 -4.87 -13.59
N SER A 57 3.79 -4.53 -12.38
CA SER A 57 5.21 -4.26 -12.12
C SER A 57 6.07 -5.50 -12.35
N GLU A 58 5.70 -6.65 -11.76
CA GLU A 58 6.45 -7.90 -11.94
C GLU A 58 6.59 -8.29 -13.41
N ARG A 59 5.49 -8.21 -14.17
CA ARG A 59 5.51 -8.53 -15.61
C ARG A 59 6.43 -7.59 -16.38
N HIS A 60 6.36 -6.28 -16.12
CA HIS A 60 7.22 -5.31 -16.80
C HIS A 60 8.70 -5.53 -16.47
N ASP A 61 9.01 -5.78 -15.20
CA ASP A 61 10.37 -6.05 -14.73
C ASP A 61 10.93 -7.34 -15.34
N HIS A 62 10.12 -8.41 -15.43
CA HIS A 62 10.53 -9.68 -16.05
C HIS A 62 10.68 -9.61 -17.57
N GLN A 63 9.94 -8.72 -18.25
CA GLN A 63 10.18 -8.44 -19.67
C GLN A 63 11.57 -7.86 -19.90
N ARG A 64 12.03 -6.98 -19.00
CA ARG A 64 13.36 -6.38 -19.11
C ARG A 64 14.47 -7.30 -18.58
N PHE A 65 14.21 -7.99 -17.48
CA PHE A 65 15.16 -8.81 -16.75
C PHE A 65 14.56 -10.21 -16.47
N SER A 66 14.60 -11.08 -17.47
CA SER A 66 13.95 -12.40 -17.43
C SER A 66 14.51 -13.37 -16.38
N SER A 67 15.66 -13.09 -15.78
CA SER A 67 16.23 -13.91 -14.69
C SER A 67 15.78 -13.49 -13.30
N LEU A 68 15.08 -12.36 -13.16
CA LEU A 68 14.61 -11.93 -11.85
C LEU A 68 13.65 -12.97 -11.26
N LYS A 69 13.84 -13.25 -9.98
CA LYS A 69 12.86 -13.98 -9.17
C LYS A 69 11.69 -13.04 -8.83
N LYS A 70 10.77 -13.52 -8.00
CA LYS A 70 9.72 -12.68 -7.43
C LYS A 70 10.31 -11.57 -6.55
N PRO A 71 9.64 -10.41 -6.43
CA PRO A 71 10.03 -9.37 -5.49
C PRO A 71 10.14 -9.92 -4.07
N ILE A 72 11.19 -9.52 -3.34
CA ILE A 72 11.36 -9.85 -1.92
C ILE A 72 10.60 -8.86 -1.02
N LEU A 73 10.32 -7.67 -1.54
CA LEU A 73 9.70 -6.56 -0.82
C LEU A 73 8.95 -5.69 -1.83
N GLN A 74 7.73 -5.29 -1.53
CA GLN A 74 6.99 -4.30 -2.31
C GLN A 74 6.43 -3.25 -1.38
N PHE A 75 6.49 -1.98 -1.74
CA PHE A 75 5.95 -0.92 -0.91
C PHE A 75 5.39 0.24 -1.72
N THR A 76 4.46 0.97 -1.10
CA THR A 76 4.05 2.29 -1.59
C THR A 76 4.56 3.39 -0.68
N ARG A 77 4.90 4.53 -1.29
CA ARG A 77 5.20 5.78 -0.60
C ARG A 77 4.35 6.87 -1.21
N TRP A 78 3.53 7.54 -0.42
CA TRP A 78 2.75 8.68 -0.89
C TRP A 78 3.54 9.97 -0.69
N HIS A 79 3.63 10.77 -1.76
CA HIS A 79 4.25 12.10 -1.73
C HIS A 79 3.19 13.19 -1.52
N SER A 80 1.96 12.94 -1.99
CA SER A 80 0.79 13.81 -1.80
C SER A 80 -0.49 12.96 -1.76
N ALA A 81 -1.67 13.60 -1.70
CA ALA A 81 -2.96 12.91 -1.74
C ALA A 81 -3.18 12.13 -3.05
N ASP A 82 -2.67 12.66 -4.16
CA ASP A 82 -2.94 12.14 -5.51
C ASP A 82 -1.71 11.48 -6.16
N HIS A 83 -0.51 11.69 -5.61
CA HIS A 83 0.74 11.20 -6.22
C HIS A 83 1.61 10.42 -5.24
N GLY A 84 2.17 9.32 -5.72
CA GLY A 84 3.04 8.44 -4.94
C GLY A 84 3.96 7.59 -5.80
N ALA A 85 4.69 6.70 -5.15
CA ALA A 85 5.53 5.69 -5.77
C ALA A 85 5.10 4.29 -5.32
N TRP A 86 5.14 3.36 -6.25
CA TRP A 86 5.14 1.92 -6.00
C TRP A 86 6.56 1.41 -6.29
N VAL A 87 7.13 0.66 -5.37
CA VAL A 87 8.49 0.15 -5.50
C VAL A 87 8.49 -1.36 -5.28
N SER A 88 9.05 -2.07 -6.27
CA SER A 88 9.33 -3.51 -6.18
C SER A 88 10.82 -3.71 -5.97
N VAL A 89 11.21 -4.41 -4.91
CA VAL A 89 12.61 -4.73 -4.61
C VAL A 89 12.87 -6.20 -4.87
N TYR A 90 13.91 -6.49 -5.62
CA TYR A 90 14.34 -7.83 -6.00
C TYR A 90 15.71 -8.11 -5.40
N HIS A 91 15.91 -9.34 -4.92
CA HIS A 91 17.24 -9.85 -4.63
C HIS A 91 17.85 -10.44 -5.90
N LEU A 92 19.05 -9.98 -6.25
CA LEU A 92 19.79 -10.42 -7.42
C LEU A 92 20.70 -11.59 -7.02
N ASP A 93 20.43 -12.78 -7.55
CA ASP A 93 21.38 -13.89 -7.47
C ASP A 93 22.53 -13.71 -8.47
N LYS A 94 23.63 -14.46 -8.28
CA LYS A 94 24.82 -14.33 -9.14
C LYS A 94 24.52 -14.36 -10.65
N PRO A 95 23.64 -15.26 -11.16
CA PRO A 95 23.26 -15.23 -12.56
C PRO A 95 22.56 -13.92 -12.99
N SER A 96 21.64 -13.41 -12.16
CA SER A 96 20.95 -12.14 -12.46
C SER A 96 21.88 -10.94 -12.40
N GLN A 97 22.81 -10.92 -11.44
CA GLN A 97 23.86 -9.89 -11.35
C GLN A 97 24.69 -9.86 -12.63
N GLN A 98 25.15 -11.03 -13.09
CA GLN A 98 25.98 -11.14 -14.29
C GLN A 98 25.22 -10.67 -15.54
N LYS A 99 23.95 -11.06 -15.70
CA LYS A 99 23.11 -10.59 -16.81
C LYS A 99 22.90 -9.07 -16.77
N LEU A 100 22.66 -8.51 -15.59
CA LEU A 100 22.44 -7.09 -15.40
C LEU A 100 23.72 -6.27 -15.61
N MET A 101 24.90 -6.83 -15.31
CA MET A 101 26.19 -6.19 -15.61
C MET A 101 26.59 -6.27 -17.08
N ASN A 102 26.17 -7.33 -17.78
CA ASN A 102 26.51 -7.53 -19.18
C ASN A 102 25.57 -6.80 -20.15
N GLY A 103 24.46 -6.25 -19.67
CA GLY A 103 23.56 -5.48 -20.52
C GLY A 103 24.06 -4.05 -20.69
N ASP A 104 23.87 -3.51 -21.89
CA ASP A 104 24.16 -2.11 -22.19
C ASP A 104 22.97 -1.25 -21.73
N TYR A 105 23.14 -0.58 -20.59
CA TYR A 105 22.13 0.29 -20.00
C TYR A 105 22.72 1.69 -19.82
N PRO A 106 22.04 2.75 -20.28
CA PRO A 106 22.41 4.10 -19.90
C PRO A 106 22.27 4.23 -18.39
N THR A 107 23.39 4.55 -17.74
CA THR A 107 23.47 4.60 -16.29
C THR A 107 23.82 5.99 -15.80
N SER A 108 23.23 6.37 -14.68
CA SER A 108 23.57 7.60 -13.97
C SER A 108 23.71 7.29 -12.50
N GLU A 109 24.72 7.86 -11.87
CA GLU A 109 24.78 7.88 -10.41
C GLU A 109 23.75 8.88 -9.88
N ARG A 110 22.89 8.42 -8.96
CA ARG A 110 21.99 9.30 -8.21
C ARG A 110 22.08 8.96 -6.74
N GLN A 111 22.20 10.00 -5.91
CA GLN A 111 22.16 9.89 -4.46
C GLN A 111 20.74 9.69 -3.90
N HIS A 112 19.71 9.89 -4.73
CA HIS A 112 18.32 9.88 -4.29
C HIS A 112 17.49 8.92 -5.16
N VAL A 113 17.25 7.73 -4.60
CA VAL A 113 16.33 6.69 -5.12
C VAL A 113 15.12 6.59 -4.20
N GLU A 114 13.96 6.23 -4.73
CA GLU A 114 12.77 5.95 -3.93
C GLU A 114 13.02 4.72 -3.05
N CYS A 115 13.18 4.98 -1.75
CA CYS A 115 13.73 4.01 -0.80
C CYS A 115 13.03 4.12 0.56
N ILE A 116 13.00 2.99 1.27
CA ILE A 116 12.57 2.86 2.67
C ILE A 116 13.70 3.38 3.56
N LYS A 117 13.51 4.48 4.28
CA LYS A 117 14.48 4.93 5.29
C LYS A 117 14.39 4.07 6.57
N THR A 118 15.20 4.32 7.58
CA THR A 118 15.02 3.63 8.88
C THR A 118 13.63 3.87 9.50
N THR A 119 12.87 2.79 9.74
CA THR A 119 11.54 2.85 10.36
C THR A 119 11.64 2.96 11.89
N ILE A 120 10.86 3.87 12.48
CA ILE A 120 10.78 4.08 13.94
C ILE A 120 9.54 3.40 14.54
N GLU A 121 8.43 3.38 13.81
CA GLU A 121 7.18 2.76 14.26
C GLU A 121 6.62 1.82 13.19
N THR A 122 6.22 0.62 13.61
CA THR A 122 5.55 -0.36 12.75
C THR A 122 4.17 -0.68 13.31
N SER A 123 3.15 -0.69 12.45
CA SER A 123 1.79 -1.06 12.83
C SER A 123 1.14 -1.87 11.72
N TRP A 124 0.41 -2.91 12.09
CA TRP A 124 -0.38 -3.67 11.14
C TRP A 124 -1.68 -2.92 10.81
N LYS A 125 -1.99 -2.77 9.52
CA LYS A 125 -3.26 -2.22 9.06
C LYS A 125 -3.88 -3.18 8.05
N GLY A 126 -4.68 -4.12 8.56
CA GLY A 126 -5.21 -5.22 7.76
C GLY A 126 -4.09 -6.19 7.34
N SER A 127 -4.02 -6.50 6.05
CA SER A 127 -3.02 -7.41 5.44
C SER A 127 -1.67 -6.76 5.15
N HIS A 128 -1.45 -5.50 5.55
CA HIS A 128 -0.25 -4.75 5.22
C HIS A 128 0.42 -4.20 6.47
N LEU A 129 1.75 -4.17 6.42
CA LEU A 129 2.55 -3.55 7.46
C LEU A 129 2.70 -2.07 7.12
N LYS A 130 2.14 -1.20 7.95
CA LYS A 130 2.34 0.24 7.83
C LYS A 130 3.62 0.61 8.58
N LEU A 131 4.58 1.14 7.84
CA LEU A 131 5.83 1.65 8.36
C LEU A 131 5.70 3.16 8.50
N HIS A 132 5.81 3.64 9.73
CA HIS A 132 5.77 5.05 10.09
C HIS A 132 7.16 5.57 10.39
N TYR A 133 7.45 6.74 9.82
CA TYR A 133 8.74 7.40 9.90
C TYR A 133 8.59 8.67 10.70
N VAL A 134 9.53 8.91 11.60
CA VAL A 134 9.60 10.15 12.36
C VAL A 134 10.94 10.81 12.09
N VAL A 135 11.10 11.53 10.96
CA VAL A 135 11.85 12.80 10.95
C VAL A 135 11.39 13.66 9.76
N PRO A 136 10.33 14.47 9.90
CA PRO A 136 10.10 15.61 9.01
C PRO A 136 11.13 16.71 9.33
N LYS A 137 11.48 17.57 8.35
CA LYS A 137 12.24 18.79 8.66
C LYS A 137 11.44 19.60 9.70
N THR A 138 12.12 20.20 10.67
CA THR A 138 11.52 21.00 11.76
C THR A 138 10.52 22.03 11.27
N ASP A 139 10.73 22.54 10.06
CA ASP A 139 9.97 23.60 9.42
C ASP A 139 8.55 23.14 9.01
N PHE A 140 8.31 21.84 8.87
CA PHE A 140 6.99 21.29 8.50
C PHE A 140 6.13 20.89 9.70
N LYS A 141 6.61 21.10 10.94
CA LYS A 141 5.93 20.69 12.19
C LYS A 141 4.53 21.32 12.34
N ALA A 142 4.28 22.44 11.67
CA ALA A 142 3.00 23.16 11.70
C ALA A 142 1.95 22.67 10.66
N HIS A 143 2.34 21.84 9.68
CA HIS A 143 1.39 21.38 8.64
C HIS A 143 0.61 20.14 9.08
N LYS A 144 -0.71 20.09 8.84
CA LYS A 144 -1.57 18.93 9.15
C LYS A 144 -1.09 17.62 8.51
N GLU A 145 -0.34 17.72 7.43
CA GLU A 145 0.19 16.61 6.65
C GLU A 145 1.49 16.02 7.23
N TYR A 146 2.04 16.62 8.30
CA TYR A 146 3.26 16.21 9.01
C TYR A 146 3.30 14.71 9.37
N LYS A 147 2.15 14.07 9.57
CA LYS A 147 2.04 12.62 9.87
C LYS A 147 1.93 11.71 8.64
N ASN A 148 1.55 12.26 7.49
CA ASN A 148 1.29 11.48 6.26
C ASN A 148 2.50 11.47 5.32
N HIS A 149 3.32 12.52 5.38
CA HIS A 149 4.58 12.62 4.62
C HIS A 149 5.58 11.57 5.13
N ASN A 150 5.95 10.63 4.26
CA ASN A 150 6.85 9.49 4.54
C ASN A 150 6.25 8.32 5.33
N SER A 151 4.95 8.05 5.22
CA SER A 151 4.42 6.72 5.58
C SER A 151 4.59 5.76 4.41
N PHE A 152 4.98 4.52 4.70
CA PHE A 152 5.14 3.47 3.71
C PHE A 152 4.16 2.35 4.01
N LEU A 153 3.48 1.84 2.99
CA LEU A 153 2.69 0.62 3.12
C LEU A 153 3.51 -0.51 2.53
N LEU A 154 3.93 -1.43 3.38
CA LEU A 154 4.67 -2.61 2.99
C LEU A 154 3.71 -3.77 2.68
N TYR A 155 3.97 -4.41 1.56
CA TYR A 155 3.25 -5.55 1.04
C TYR A 155 4.18 -6.77 1.06
N GLY A 156 3.73 -7.88 1.65
CA GLY A 156 4.49 -9.13 1.74
C GLY A 156 5.31 -9.28 3.03
N SER A 157 6.47 -9.93 2.91
CA SER A 157 7.35 -10.25 4.05
C SER A 157 8.16 -9.04 4.50
N ASN A 158 8.33 -8.87 5.82
CA ASN A 158 9.21 -7.87 6.41
C ASN A 158 10.63 -8.39 6.71
N GLN A 159 10.92 -9.65 6.37
CA GLN A 159 12.20 -10.30 6.68
C GLN A 159 13.41 -9.52 6.16
N PHE A 160 13.29 -8.92 4.97
CA PHE A 160 14.39 -8.18 4.33
C PHE A 160 14.39 -6.69 4.66
N LEU A 161 13.41 -6.20 5.42
CA LEU A 161 13.20 -4.77 5.64
C LEU A 161 14.44 -4.09 6.22
N LYS A 162 15.04 -4.66 7.26
CA LYS A 162 16.22 -4.06 7.93
C LYS A 162 17.44 -3.95 7.00
N ASN A 163 17.64 -4.93 6.13
CA ASN A 163 18.72 -4.88 5.15
C ASN A 163 18.46 -3.81 4.09
N ILE A 164 17.21 -3.71 3.61
CA ILE A 164 16.81 -2.68 2.64
C ILE A 164 16.94 -1.28 3.26
N GLU A 165 16.50 -1.08 4.51
CA GLU A 165 16.71 0.18 5.24
C GLU A 165 18.19 0.57 5.27
N HIS A 166 19.07 -0.37 5.61
CA HIS A 166 20.52 -0.10 5.66
C HIS A 166 21.09 0.31 4.30
N ILE A 167 20.70 -0.36 3.22
CA ILE A 167 21.12 -0.04 1.84
C ILE A 167 20.60 1.34 1.44
N CYS A 168 19.35 1.64 1.78
CA CYS A 168 18.75 2.95 1.53
C CYS A 168 19.47 4.08 2.27
N ASP A 169 19.90 3.84 3.51
CA ASP A 169 20.62 4.82 4.33
C ASP A 169 22.05 5.08 3.82
N GLN A 170 22.70 4.10 3.16
CA GLN A 170 24.00 4.30 2.51
C GLN A 170 23.91 5.18 1.25
N GLY A 171 22.77 5.19 0.55
CA GLY A 171 22.48 6.14 -0.53
C GLY A 171 23.28 5.96 -1.82
N GLN A 172 24.00 4.84 -1.99
CA GLN A 172 24.83 4.57 -3.15
C GLN A 172 24.10 3.67 -4.15
N PHE A 173 23.58 4.28 -5.22
CA PHE A 173 22.81 3.58 -6.26
C PHE A 173 23.28 3.92 -7.67
N LYS A 174 23.32 2.89 -8.52
CA LYS A 174 23.45 3.01 -9.97
C LYS A 174 22.05 2.94 -10.59
N VAL A 175 21.57 4.06 -11.13
CA VAL A 175 20.26 4.11 -11.79
C VAL A 175 20.41 3.63 -13.22
N LEU A 176 19.60 2.65 -13.60
CA LEU A 176 19.43 2.21 -14.97
C LEU A 176 18.24 2.99 -15.54
N GLN A 177 18.50 3.86 -16.51
CA GLN A 177 17.45 4.67 -17.13
C GLN A 177 16.40 3.73 -17.76
N GLY A 178 15.18 3.85 -17.27
CA GLY A 178 14.02 3.16 -17.83
C GLY A 178 13.50 3.86 -19.08
N THR A 179 12.83 3.11 -19.94
CA THR A 179 11.85 3.74 -20.83
C THR A 179 10.67 4.14 -19.96
N ASP A 180 10.33 5.43 -19.98
CA ASP A 180 9.18 5.97 -19.28
C ASP A 180 7.89 5.36 -19.89
N THR A 181 7.46 4.23 -19.31
CA THR A 181 6.49 3.32 -19.92
C THR A 181 5.19 3.34 -19.14
N LEU A 182 4.09 3.69 -19.80
CA LEU A 182 2.76 3.64 -19.22
C LEU A 182 2.23 2.19 -19.24
N LEU A 183 1.93 1.65 -18.06
CA LEU A 183 1.46 0.27 -17.87
C LEU A 183 -0.04 0.18 -17.57
N GLY A 184 -0.67 1.32 -17.27
CA GLY A 184 -2.10 1.43 -16.98
C GLY A 184 -2.50 2.88 -16.67
N ARG A 185 -3.76 3.13 -16.30
CA ARG A 185 -4.23 4.48 -15.93
C ARG A 185 -3.41 5.02 -14.77
N GLY A 186 -2.55 6.00 -15.03
CA GLY A 186 -1.73 6.65 -14.01
C GLY A 186 -0.60 5.78 -13.43
N PHE A 187 -0.36 4.57 -13.95
CA PHE A 187 0.72 3.69 -13.48
C PHE A 187 1.83 3.63 -14.51
N ARG A 188 2.99 4.18 -14.16
CA ARG A 188 4.08 4.45 -15.09
C ARG A 188 5.41 4.01 -14.49
N HIS A 189 6.17 3.20 -15.23
CA HIS A 189 7.53 2.86 -14.83
C HIS A 189 8.42 4.10 -14.97
N HIS A 190 9.19 4.40 -13.93
CA HIS A 190 10.05 5.58 -13.90
C HIS A 190 11.53 5.21 -14.12
N TYR A 191 12.08 4.31 -13.31
CA TYR A 191 13.45 3.84 -13.45
C TYR A 191 13.70 2.55 -12.66
N TRP A 192 14.80 1.89 -13.00
CA TRP A 192 15.41 0.87 -12.16
C TRP A 192 16.64 1.43 -11.45
N ALA A 193 16.93 0.97 -10.25
CA ALA A 193 18.13 1.32 -9.51
C ALA A 193 18.74 0.08 -8.86
N VAL A 194 20.05 0.00 -8.88
CA VAL A 194 20.81 -1.11 -8.32
C VAL A 194 21.69 -0.56 -7.21
N ASP A 195 21.75 -1.24 -6.08
CA ASP A 195 22.64 -0.86 -4.98
C ASP A 195 24.12 -0.98 -5.38
N ALA A 196 25.01 -0.35 -4.63
CA ALA A 196 26.45 -0.35 -4.90
C ALA A 196 27.04 -1.79 -4.99
N GLU A 197 26.56 -2.71 -4.15
CA GLU A 197 27.00 -4.11 -4.16
C GLU A 197 26.30 -4.98 -5.21
N GLN A 198 25.34 -4.41 -5.94
CA GLN A 198 24.56 -5.09 -6.98
C GLN A 198 23.81 -6.32 -6.49
N LYS A 199 23.44 -6.35 -5.21
CA LYS A 199 22.67 -7.43 -4.61
C LYS A 199 21.17 -7.20 -4.72
N TYR A 200 20.74 -5.96 -4.93
CA TYR A 200 19.34 -5.57 -4.92
C TYR A 200 19.01 -4.65 -6.09
N LEU A 201 17.89 -4.95 -6.74
CA LEU A 201 17.29 -4.12 -7.78
C LEU A 201 16.00 -3.51 -7.24
N PHE A 202 15.90 -2.19 -7.35
CA PHE A 202 14.73 -1.39 -7.04
C PHE A 202 14.08 -1.00 -8.36
N SER A 203 12.85 -1.43 -8.58
CA SER A 203 12.03 -1.00 -9.70
C SER A 203 10.98 -0.01 -9.22
N VAL A 204 11.01 1.20 -9.77
CA VAL A 204 10.24 2.34 -9.27
C VAL A 204 9.19 2.76 -10.28
N TYR A 205 7.95 2.85 -9.80
CA TYR A 205 6.78 3.22 -10.59
C TYR A 205 6.07 4.40 -9.95
N GLN A 206 5.60 5.33 -10.77
CA GLN A 206 4.75 6.44 -10.35
C GLN A 206 3.29 5.98 -10.24
N LEU A 207 2.65 6.41 -9.16
CA LEU A 207 1.22 6.30 -8.91
C LEU A 207 0.61 7.70 -9.04
N ASN A 208 -0.33 7.86 -9.98
CA ASN A 208 -1.19 9.02 -10.14
C ASN A 208 -2.67 8.66 -9.90
#